data_AF-A0A0A3ZMT5-F1
#
_entry.id   AF-A0A0A3ZMT5-F1
#
_cell.length_a   1.000
_cell.length_b   1.000
_cell.length_c   1.000
_cell.angle_alpha   90.00
_cell.angle_beta   90.00
_cell.angle_gamma   90.00
#
_symmetry.space_group_name_H-M   'P 1'
#
loop_
_entity.id
_entity.type
_entity.pdbx_description
1 polymer ?
#
loop_
_entity_poly.entity_id
_entity_poly.type
_entity_poly.pdbx_seq_one_letter_code
_entity_poly.pdbx_strand_id
1 'polypeptide(L)'
;MNAKKKKQNTSLSATTLPAPSVTEADDNNHVAATVTAVTVVVPVWSGMAVRDRVDLLWAPDVTENYTDYVPVTASMVARNVSPTFSVPSTEIATNHEAAISYVVTPADGSDNESSDVYTLSIGEVQLLPAPTVDEADGTTISVGDNPDGVTVTVPASASLVAGDVVTVYWTGNAGDGTPTVSPETVSGNGTGKALTFHIDAGVLTADAGTM
;
A
#
# COMPACT_ATOMS: atom_id res chain seq x y z
N MET A 1 -37.00 42.98 -12.32
CA MET A 1 -37.37 41.66 -11.78
C MET A 1 -36.15 40.75 -11.96
N ASN A 2 -35.42 40.41 -10.90
CA ASN A 2 -34.26 39.52 -10.95
C ASN A 2 -34.25 38.64 -9.70
N ALA A 3 -34.56 37.36 -9.86
CA ALA A 3 -34.40 36.36 -8.80
C ALA A 3 -33.35 35.33 -9.27
N LYS A 4 -32.09 35.51 -8.84
CA LYS A 4 -31.07 34.47 -8.91
C LYS A 4 -31.40 33.44 -7.82
N LYS A 5 -31.75 32.22 -8.22
CA LYS A 5 -31.86 31.06 -7.33
C LYS A 5 -30.52 30.85 -6.62
N LYS A 6 -30.49 31.07 -5.31
CA LYS A 6 -29.41 30.59 -4.43
C LYS A 6 -29.44 29.06 -4.49
N LYS A 7 -28.38 28.46 -5.05
CA LYS A 7 -28.06 27.06 -4.80
C LYS A 7 -27.84 26.94 -3.30
N GLN A 8 -28.74 26.27 -2.58
CA GLN A 8 -28.44 25.83 -1.23
C GLN A 8 -27.41 24.71 -1.37
N ASN A 9 -26.14 25.06 -1.14
CA ASN A 9 -25.15 24.08 -0.75
C ASN A 9 -25.52 23.61 0.66
N THR A 10 -26.37 22.60 0.74
CA THR A 10 -26.52 21.81 1.96
C THR A 10 -25.27 20.95 2.08
N SER A 11 -24.22 21.54 2.65
CA SER A 11 -23.08 20.79 3.17
C SER A 11 -23.58 20.01 4.37
N LEU A 12 -24.05 18.78 4.15
CA LEU A 12 -24.20 17.81 5.22
C LEU A 12 -22.77 17.47 5.67
N SER A 13 -22.37 17.97 6.83
CA SER A 13 -21.17 17.51 7.52
C SER A 13 -21.40 16.06 7.93
N ALA A 14 -21.04 15.11 7.07
CA ALA A 14 -20.99 13.70 7.46
C ALA A 14 -19.90 13.58 8.54
N THR A 15 -20.31 13.32 9.78
CA THR A 15 -19.39 12.86 10.81
C THR A 15 -19.13 11.40 10.49
N THR A 16 -18.06 11.13 9.75
CA THR A 16 -17.69 9.76 9.36
C THR A 16 -17.16 9.00 10.57
N LEU A 17 -17.55 7.74 10.73
CA LEU A 17 -17.03 6.86 11.78
C LEU A 17 -15.53 6.57 11.54
N PRO A 18 -14.73 6.30 12.60
CA PRO A 18 -13.31 6.01 12.42
C PRO A 18 -13.09 4.73 11.60
N ALA A 19 -11.99 4.66 10.85
CA ALA A 19 -11.62 3.48 10.08
C ALA A 19 -11.48 2.22 10.98
N PRO A 20 -11.76 1.02 10.44
CA PRO A 20 -11.45 -0.21 11.15
C PRO A 20 -9.93 -0.43 11.27
N SER A 21 -9.53 -1.43 12.06
CA SER A 21 -8.13 -1.89 12.13
C SER A 21 -8.04 -3.40 11.90
N VAL A 22 -6.90 -3.89 11.43
CA VAL A 22 -6.63 -5.32 11.25
C VAL A 22 -5.64 -5.80 12.30
N THR A 23 -5.99 -6.86 13.04
CA THR A 23 -5.20 -7.32 14.19
C THR A 23 -3.84 -7.91 13.80
N GLU A 24 -3.81 -8.61 12.67
CA GLU A 24 -2.63 -9.32 12.15
C GLU A 24 -1.74 -8.43 11.28
N ALA A 25 -2.16 -7.18 11.04
CA ALA A 25 -1.37 -6.24 10.28
C ALA A 25 -0.21 -5.68 11.12
N ASP A 26 0.93 -5.44 10.48
CA ASP A 26 2.05 -4.73 11.08
C ASP A 26 1.82 -3.20 11.16
N ASP A 27 2.80 -2.47 11.68
CA ASP A 27 2.73 -1.00 11.83
C ASP A 27 2.59 -0.25 10.49
N ASN A 28 2.80 -0.92 9.34
CA ASN A 28 2.64 -0.37 8.00
C ASN A 28 1.34 -0.84 7.32
N ASN A 29 0.39 -1.39 8.09
CA ASN A 29 -0.85 -1.96 7.60
C ASN A 29 -0.62 -3.10 6.58
N HIS A 30 0.39 -3.93 6.80
CA HIS A 30 0.69 -5.05 5.93
C HIS A 30 0.42 -6.40 6.58
N VAL A 31 -0.05 -7.37 5.79
CA VAL A 31 -0.22 -8.77 6.21
C VAL A 31 0.33 -9.75 5.16
N ALA A 32 0.91 -10.85 5.65
CA ALA A 32 1.36 -11.93 4.78
C ALA A 32 0.19 -12.60 4.03
N ALA A 33 0.34 -12.85 2.72
CA ALA A 33 -0.67 -13.56 1.92
C ALA A 33 -0.92 -15.02 2.38
N THR A 34 -0.03 -15.58 3.21
CA THR A 34 -0.14 -16.92 3.80
C THR A 34 -0.96 -16.98 5.08
N VAL A 35 -1.48 -15.84 5.56
CA VAL A 35 -2.34 -15.80 6.74
C VAL A 35 -3.62 -16.61 6.52
N THR A 36 -4.04 -17.36 7.55
CA THR A 36 -5.23 -18.22 7.46
C THR A 36 -6.54 -17.46 7.61
N ALA A 37 -6.52 -16.32 8.31
CA ALA A 37 -7.60 -15.36 8.42
C ALA A 37 -7.05 -14.04 8.97
N VAL A 38 -7.76 -12.94 8.71
CA VAL A 38 -7.53 -11.66 9.41
C VAL A 38 -8.75 -11.25 10.21
N THR A 39 -8.50 -10.60 11.34
CA THR A 39 -9.50 -10.09 12.27
C THR A 39 -9.63 -8.58 12.08
N VAL A 40 -10.72 -8.16 11.44
CA VAL A 40 -11.09 -6.75 11.32
C VAL A 40 -11.80 -6.31 12.59
N VAL A 41 -11.30 -5.28 13.24
CA VAL A 41 -11.83 -4.72 14.49
C VAL A 41 -12.46 -3.37 14.20
N VAL A 42 -13.73 -3.22 14.57
CA VAL A 42 -14.46 -1.96 14.46
C VAL A 42 -14.28 -1.17 15.77
N PRO A 43 -13.77 0.07 15.74
CA PRO A 43 -13.67 0.90 16.93
C PRO A 43 -15.04 1.09 17.56
N VAL A 44 -15.10 1.04 18.90
CA VAL A 44 -16.34 1.44 19.60
C VAL A 44 -16.64 2.90 19.28
N TRP A 45 -17.88 3.18 18.87
CA TRP A 45 -18.32 4.53 18.53
C TRP A 45 -19.31 5.09 19.55
N SER A 46 -19.45 6.42 19.54
CA SER A 46 -20.46 7.10 20.34
C SER A 46 -21.85 6.76 19.83
N GLY A 47 -22.74 6.26 20.69
CA GLY A 47 -24.10 5.89 20.32
C GLY A 47 -24.29 4.41 20.01
N MET A 48 -23.23 3.59 20.06
CA MET A 48 -23.32 2.12 19.92
C MET A 48 -24.41 1.52 20.82
N ALA A 49 -25.44 0.95 20.20
CA ALA A 49 -26.63 0.45 20.87
C ALA A 49 -26.91 -1.02 20.52
N VAL A 50 -27.62 -1.70 21.42
CA VAL A 50 -27.97 -3.11 21.23
C VAL A 50 -28.87 -3.24 20.00
N ARG A 51 -28.54 -4.20 19.12
CA ARG A 51 -29.16 -4.49 17.83
C ARG A 51 -28.77 -3.58 16.66
N ASP A 52 -27.87 -2.61 16.85
CA ASP A 52 -27.25 -1.94 15.71
C ASP A 52 -26.61 -3.01 14.81
N ARG A 53 -26.71 -2.85 13.49
CA ARG A 53 -26.10 -3.77 12.53
C ARG A 53 -24.85 -3.11 11.95
N VAL A 54 -23.73 -3.81 12.04
CA VAL A 54 -22.47 -3.38 11.45
C VAL A 54 -22.20 -4.26 10.23
N ASP A 55 -22.11 -3.65 9.06
CA ASP A 55 -21.77 -4.31 7.80
C ASP A 55 -20.31 -4.04 7.45
N LEU A 56 -19.51 -5.10 7.33
CA LEU A 56 -18.15 -5.04 6.80
C LEU A 56 -18.21 -4.95 5.27
N LEU A 57 -17.43 -4.02 4.72
CA LEU A 57 -17.14 -3.90 3.30
C LEU A 57 -15.64 -4.14 3.09
N TRP A 58 -15.30 -5.29 2.51
CA TRP A 58 -13.95 -5.66 2.10
C TRP A 58 -13.88 -5.58 0.58
N ALA A 59 -13.13 -4.62 0.06
CA ALA A 59 -12.97 -4.36 -1.37
C ALA A 59 -11.51 -4.65 -1.78
N PRO A 60 -11.20 -5.89 -2.21
CA PRO A 60 -9.87 -6.26 -2.65
C PRO A 60 -9.61 -5.83 -4.10
N ASP A 61 -8.35 -5.86 -4.52
CA ASP A 61 -7.91 -5.46 -5.86
C ASP A 61 -8.18 -6.51 -6.95
N VAL A 62 -8.09 -7.81 -6.62
CA VAL A 62 -8.19 -8.90 -7.61
C VAL A 62 -9.53 -9.63 -7.56
N THR A 63 -9.99 -10.02 -6.36
CA THR A 63 -11.23 -10.78 -6.19
C THR A 63 -12.47 -9.88 -6.13
N GLU A 64 -13.66 -10.49 -6.13
CA GLU A 64 -14.89 -9.74 -5.88
C GLU A 64 -14.94 -9.21 -4.44
N ASN A 65 -15.74 -8.17 -4.22
CA ASN A 65 -15.95 -7.63 -2.88
C ASN A 65 -16.55 -8.67 -1.94
N TYR A 66 -15.98 -8.75 -0.76
CA TYR A 66 -16.48 -9.56 0.34
C TYR A 66 -17.26 -8.68 1.33
N THR A 67 -18.39 -9.19 1.82
CA THR A 67 -19.19 -8.50 2.82
C THR A 67 -19.63 -9.48 3.89
N ASP A 68 -19.66 -9.01 5.12
CA ASP A 68 -20.20 -9.74 6.27
C ASP A 68 -20.92 -8.76 7.20
N TYR A 69 -21.72 -9.25 8.15
CA TYR A 69 -22.37 -8.40 9.13
C TYR A 69 -22.40 -9.03 10.52
N VAL A 70 -22.31 -8.16 11.54
CA VAL A 70 -22.50 -8.55 12.93
C VAL A 70 -23.51 -7.62 13.61
N PRO A 71 -24.46 -8.16 14.40
CA PRO A 71 -25.31 -7.35 15.24
C PRO A 71 -24.58 -6.98 16.54
N VAL A 72 -24.76 -5.75 17.00
CA VAL A 72 -24.29 -5.31 18.32
C VAL A 72 -25.10 -6.00 19.42
N THR A 73 -24.42 -6.71 20.31
CA THR A 73 -25.05 -7.46 21.39
C THR A 73 -25.11 -6.65 22.69
N ALA A 74 -26.00 -7.04 23.61
CA ALA A 74 -26.09 -6.42 24.94
C ALA A 74 -24.76 -6.53 25.72
N SER A 75 -24.06 -7.66 25.57
CA SER A 75 -22.75 -7.88 26.20
C SER A 75 -21.67 -6.96 25.64
N MET A 76 -21.71 -6.63 24.33
CA MET A 76 -20.77 -5.69 23.72
C MET A 76 -20.94 -4.29 24.29
N VAL A 77 -22.18 -3.79 24.35
CA VAL A 77 -22.47 -2.46 24.92
C VAL A 77 -22.12 -2.41 26.41
N ALA A 78 -22.55 -3.41 27.19
CA ALA A 78 -22.33 -3.43 28.64
C ALA A 78 -20.84 -3.49 29.03
N ARG A 79 -19.99 -4.02 28.15
CA ARG A 79 -18.56 -4.21 28.40
C ARG A 79 -17.67 -3.34 27.53
N ASN A 80 -18.26 -2.46 26.71
CA ASN A 80 -17.56 -1.60 25.77
C ASN A 80 -16.60 -2.39 24.85
N VAL A 81 -17.10 -3.48 24.26
CA VAL A 81 -16.34 -4.40 23.40
C VAL A 81 -16.60 -4.09 21.93
N SER A 82 -15.52 -3.98 21.16
CA SER A 82 -15.56 -3.80 19.71
C SER A 82 -16.22 -4.98 18.98
N PRO A 83 -17.06 -4.72 17.96
CA PRO A 83 -17.42 -5.73 16.97
C PRO A 83 -16.19 -6.17 16.16
N THR A 84 -16.13 -7.45 15.81
CA THR A 84 -15.03 -8.03 15.04
C THR A 84 -15.54 -8.93 13.93
N PHE A 85 -14.82 -8.96 12.82
CA PHE A 85 -15.09 -9.85 11.68
C PHE A 85 -13.87 -10.71 11.40
N SER A 86 -14.10 -11.96 10.98
CA SER A 86 -13.05 -12.89 10.57
C SER A 86 -13.10 -13.04 9.05
N VAL A 87 -12.15 -12.46 8.35
CA VAL A 87 -12.01 -12.58 6.90
C VAL A 87 -11.12 -13.80 6.60
N PRO A 88 -11.62 -14.85 5.92
CA PRO A 88 -10.87 -16.07 5.70
C PRO A 88 -9.79 -15.89 4.62
N SER A 89 -8.78 -16.78 4.60
CA SER A 89 -7.69 -16.75 3.61
C SER A 89 -8.14 -16.77 2.16
N THR A 90 -9.35 -17.26 1.85
CA THR A 90 -9.90 -17.25 0.48
C THR A 90 -10.11 -15.84 -0.07
N GLU A 91 -10.36 -14.86 0.80
CA GLU A 91 -10.54 -13.45 0.42
C GLU A 91 -9.23 -12.66 0.47
N ILE A 92 -8.12 -13.32 0.82
CA ILE A 92 -6.82 -12.68 1.09
C ILE A 92 -5.76 -13.18 0.12
N ALA A 93 -5.61 -14.50 -0.02
CA ALA A 93 -4.41 -15.13 -0.57
C ALA A 93 -4.08 -14.78 -2.03
N THR A 94 -5.06 -14.27 -2.79
CA THR A 94 -4.87 -13.89 -4.22
C THR A 94 -4.75 -12.38 -4.42
N ASN A 95 -4.99 -11.59 -3.38
CA ASN A 95 -5.05 -10.13 -3.44
C ASN A 95 -3.72 -9.52 -2.98
N HIS A 96 -3.44 -8.30 -3.44
CA HIS A 96 -2.25 -7.54 -3.05
C HIS A 96 -2.61 -6.34 -2.17
N GLU A 97 -3.87 -5.89 -2.27
CA GLU A 97 -4.38 -4.77 -1.50
C GLU A 97 -5.86 -4.98 -1.21
N ALA A 98 -6.33 -4.48 -0.07
CA ALA A 98 -7.75 -4.42 0.26
C ALA A 98 -8.11 -3.08 0.92
N ALA A 99 -9.14 -2.43 0.40
CA ALA A 99 -9.80 -1.32 1.04
C ALA A 99 -10.90 -1.85 1.96
N ILE A 100 -10.81 -1.52 3.25
CA ILE A 100 -11.68 -2.04 4.30
C ILE A 100 -12.46 -0.87 4.91
N SER A 101 -13.78 -0.99 4.95
CA SER A 101 -14.65 -0.02 5.61
C SER A 101 -15.86 -0.74 6.22
N TYR A 102 -16.66 -0.02 7.00
CA TYR A 102 -17.90 -0.55 7.53
C TYR A 102 -19.03 0.50 7.50
N VAL A 103 -20.25 0.00 7.57
CA VAL A 103 -21.46 0.81 7.69
C VAL A 103 -22.22 0.36 8.93
N VAL A 104 -22.61 1.33 9.77
CA VAL A 104 -23.52 1.11 10.89
C VAL A 104 -24.92 1.45 10.44
N THR A 105 -25.85 0.50 10.61
CA THR A 105 -27.29 0.70 10.50
C THR A 105 -27.87 0.72 11.92
N PRO A 106 -28.22 1.89 12.47
CA PRO A 106 -28.75 2.01 13.83
C PRO A 106 -30.10 1.31 13.99
N ALA A 107 -30.32 0.67 15.14
CA ALA A 107 -31.57 -0.04 15.43
C ALA A 107 -32.77 0.88 15.67
N ASP A 108 -32.53 2.15 15.98
CA ASP A 108 -33.56 3.17 16.22
C ASP A 108 -34.13 3.76 14.91
N GLY A 109 -33.58 3.37 13.77
CA GLY A 109 -34.01 3.81 12.44
C GLY A 109 -33.46 5.17 12.02
N SER A 110 -32.45 5.70 12.73
CA SER A 110 -31.66 6.83 12.24
C SER A 110 -30.86 6.48 10.98
N ASP A 111 -30.32 7.51 10.33
CA ASP A 111 -29.59 7.35 9.07
C ASP A 111 -28.34 6.48 9.25
N ASN A 112 -28.00 5.74 8.20
CA ASN A 112 -26.79 4.92 8.20
C ASN A 112 -25.54 5.80 8.24
N GLU A 113 -24.54 5.33 8.98
CA GLU A 113 -23.25 5.99 9.13
C GLU A 113 -22.15 5.13 8.53
N SER A 114 -21.32 5.72 7.67
CA SER A 114 -20.16 5.05 7.06
C SER A 114 -18.88 5.38 7.80
N SER A 115 -17.91 4.47 7.74
CA SER A 115 -16.56 4.68 8.25
C SER A 115 -15.61 5.30 7.24
N ASP A 116 -14.49 5.81 7.74
CA ASP A 116 -13.29 6.00 6.95
C ASP A 116 -12.75 4.64 6.45
N VAL A 117 -11.90 4.68 5.43
CA VAL A 117 -11.32 3.47 4.81
C VAL A 117 -9.97 3.16 5.43
N TYR A 118 -9.76 1.89 5.76
CA TYR A 118 -8.45 1.33 6.08
C TYR A 118 -7.89 0.62 4.86
N THR A 119 -6.68 1.00 4.43
CA THR A 119 -5.98 0.32 3.34
C THR A 119 -5.03 -0.72 3.91
N LEU A 120 -5.23 -1.98 3.52
CA LEU A 120 -4.39 -3.12 3.88
C LEU A 120 -3.54 -3.55 2.68
N SER A 121 -2.23 -3.66 2.88
CA SER A 121 -1.33 -4.33 1.93
C SER A 121 -1.26 -5.83 2.24
N ILE A 122 -1.32 -6.66 1.22
CA ILE A 122 -1.32 -8.13 1.33
C ILE A 122 -0.17 -8.67 0.47
N GLY A 123 0.64 -9.58 1.00
CA GLY A 123 1.71 -10.22 0.21
C GLY A 123 2.99 -10.44 1.00
N GLU A 124 4.11 -10.60 0.30
CA GLU A 124 5.42 -10.44 0.93
C GLU A 124 5.85 -8.98 0.80
N VAL A 125 6.20 -8.31 1.91
CA VAL A 125 7.00 -7.08 1.83
C VAL A 125 8.40 -7.46 1.37
N GLN A 126 8.61 -7.59 0.07
CA GLN A 126 9.97 -7.66 -0.46
C GLN A 126 10.55 -6.24 -0.47
N LEU A 127 11.12 -5.84 0.67
CA LEU A 127 12.05 -4.72 0.72
C LEU A 127 13.25 -5.09 -0.16
N LEU A 128 13.23 -4.62 -1.40
CA LEU A 128 14.38 -4.79 -2.29
C LEU A 128 15.57 -4.04 -1.65
N PRO A 129 16.72 -4.69 -1.49
CA PRO A 129 17.92 -4.02 -1.00
C PRO A 129 18.31 -2.89 -1.96
N ALA A 130 18.83 -1.80 -1.39
CA ALA A 130 19.29 -0.69 -2.19
C ALA A 130 20.37 -1.16 -3.19
N PRO A 131 20.30 -0.73 -4.46
CA PRO A 131 21.38 -0.95 -5.40
C PRO A 131 22.62 -0.14 -4.98
N THR A 132 23.80 -0.60 -5.40
CA THR A 132 25.07 0.10 -5.20
C THR A 132 25.66 0.52 -6.54
N VAL A 133 26.51 1.55 -6.53
CA VAL A 133 27.34 1.90 -7.69
C VAL A 133 28.77 1.47 -7.37
N ASP A 134 29.32 0.57 -8.17
CA ASP A 134 30.59 -0.10 -7.85
C ASP A 134 31.77 0.89 -7.83
N GLU A 135 31.71 1.92 -8.67
CA GLU A 135 32.74 2.95 -8.83
C GLU A 135 32.49 4.21 -7.97
N ALA A 136 31.45 4.20 -7.12
CA ALA A 136 31.23 5.28 -6.16
C ALA A 136 32.16 5.17 -4.95
N ASP A 137 32.79 6.29 -4.57
CA ASP A 137 33.45 6.42 -3.28
C ASP A 137 32.45 7.02 -2.29
N GLY A 138 31.89 6.15 -1.44
CA GLY A 138 30.80 6.51 -0.52
C GLY A 138 29.53 6.93 -1.26
N THR A 139 29.26 8.23 -1.28
CA THR A 139 28.07 8.82 -1.94
C THR A 139 28.44 9.69 -3.15
N THR A 140 29.68 9.59 -3.63
CA THR A 140 30.19 10.46 -4.70
C THR A 140 30.79 9.66 -5.85
N ILE A 141 30.57 10.14 -7.07
CA ILE A 141 31.11 9.56 -8.30
C ILE A 141 31.90 10.64 -9.03
N SER A 142 33.17 10.36 -9.31
CA SER A 142 34.01 11.21 -10.13
C SER A 142 33.85 10.83 -11.60
N VAL A 143 33.16 11.66 -12.38
CA VAL A 143 32.93 11.38 -13.81
C VAL A 143 34.25 11.30 -14.59
N GLY A 144 35.26 12.09 -14.22
CA GLY A 144 36.58 12.06 -14.87
C GLY A 144 37.35 10.75 -14.65
N ASP A 145 37.06 10.04 -13.56
CA ASP A 145 37.70 8.75 -13.24
C ASP A 145 36.95 7.57 -13.89
N ASN A 146 35.76 7.82 -14.43
CA ASN A 146 34.85 6.82 -15.00
C ASN A 146 34.49 7.17 -16.46
N PRO A 147 35.47 7.20 -17.39
CA PRO A 147 35.26 7.66 -18.76
C PRO A 147 34.34 6.75 -19.59
N ASP A 148 34.21 5.48 -19.19
CA ASP A 148 33.32 4.51 -19.85
C ASP A 148 31.93 4.46 -19.21
N GLY A 149 31.74 5.05 -18.01
CA GLY A 149 30.49 4.97 -17.25
C GLY A 149 30.68 4.26 -15.91
N VAL A 150 29.56 3.90 -15.28
CA VAL A 150 29.54 3.21 -13.98
C VAL A 150 28.64 1.98 -14.03
N THR A 151 28.83 1.09 -13.06
CA THR A 151 28.09 -0.15 -12.89
C THR A 151 27.19 -0.05 -11.67
N VAL A 152 25.88 -0.19 -11.88
CA VAL A 152 24.89 -0.29 -10.82
C VAL A 152 24.63 -1.77 -10.54
N THR A 153 24.87 -2.19 -9.30
CA THR A 153 24.67 -3.56 -8.85
C THR A 153 23.44 -3.65 -7.95
N VAL A 154 22.45 -4.44 -8.35
CA VAL A 154 21.38 -4.92 -7.47
C VAL A 154 21.90 -6.17 -6.76
N PRO A 155 22.03 -6.16 -5.42
CA PRO A 155 22.72 -7.23 -4.72
C PRO A 155 21.90 -8.52 -4.70
N ALA A 156 22.58 -9.67 -4.63
CA ALA A 156 21.96 -11.00 -4.58
C ALA A 156 20.95 -11.18 -3.43
N SER A 157 21.07 -10.37 -2.36
CA SER A 157 20.11 -10.32 -1.26
C SER A 157 18.72 -9.86 -1.69
N ALA A 158 18.57 -9.30 -2.90
CA ALA A 158 17.27 -9.03 -3.51
C ALA A 158 16.47 -10.31 -3.77
N SER A 159 17.10 -11.48 -3.71
CA SER A 159 16.47 -12.80 -3.82
C SER A 159 15.64 -12.96 -5.10
N LEU A 160 16.08 -12.30 -6.18
CA LEU A 160 15.41 -12.32 -7.48
C LEU A 160 15.35 -13.73 -8.04
N VAL A 161 14.20 -14.10 -8.59
CA VAL A 161 13.93 -15.40 -9.21
C VAL A 161 13.74 -15.29 -10.71
N ALA A 162 13.86 -16.42 -11.39
CA ALA A 162 13.69 -16.48 -12.84
C ALA A 162 12.30 -15.99 -13.25
N GLY A 163 12.25 -15.01 -14.16
CA GLY A 163 11.02 -14.35 -14.59
C GLY A 163 10.80 -12.96 -13.99
N ASP A 164 11.55 -12.59 -12.95
CA ASP A 164 11.50 -11.23 -12.40
C ASP A 164 12.04 -10.23 -13.43
N VAL A 165 11.37 -9.07 -13.51
CA VAL A 165 11.78 -7.94 -14.34
C VAL A 165 12.28 -6.82 -13.44
N VAL A 166 13.56 -6.49 -13.54
CA VAL A 166 14.18 -5.45 -12.73
C VAL A 166 14.38 -4.20 -13.57
N THR A 167 13.94 -3.06 -13.05
CA THR A 167 14.13 -1.74 -13.65
C THR A 167 14.90 -0.85 -12.68
N VAL A 168 16.00 -0.26 -13.14
CA VAL A 168 16.81 0.68 -12.35
C VAL A 168 16.53 2.10 -12.83
N TYR A 169 16.23 2.97 -11.88
CA TYR A 169 16.06 4.40 -12.10
C TYR A 169 17.32 5.15 -11.64
N TRP A 170 17.92 5.90 -12.55
CA TRP A 170 19.04 6.77 -12.24
C TRP A 170 18.56 8.23 -12.21
N THR A 171 18.69 8.90 -11.07
CA THR A 171 18.28 10.30 -10.92
C THR A 171 19.47 11.13 -10.44
N GLY A 172 20.01 11.98 -11.30
CA GLY A 172 21.02 12.96 -10.94
C GLY A 172 20.45 14.35 -10.71
N ASN A 173 21.36 15.32 -10.47
CA ASN A 173 21.05 16.62 -9.91
C ASN A 173 21.32 17.78 -10.90
N ALA A 174 20.99 17.65 -12.20
CA ALA A 174 20.70 18.76 -13.13
C ALA A 174 20.32 18.28 -14.56
N GLY A 175 19.05 18.41 -14.94
CA GLY A 175 18.56 18.21 -16.33
C GLY A 175 17.33 17.31 -16.40
N ASP A 176 16.36 17.66 -17.25
CA ASP A 176 15.11 16.91 -17.41
C ASP A 176 15.36 15.56 -18.10
N GLY A 177 15.76 14.57 -17.32
CA GLY A 177 15.80 13.17 -17.71
C GLY A 177 16.30 12.32 -16.57
N THR A 178 15.41 11.55 -15.95
CA THR A 178 15.78 10.35 -15.17
C THR A 178 16.04 9.24 -16.18
N PRO A 179 17.28 8.91 -16.56
CA PRO A 179 17.50 7.76 -17.43
C PRO A 179 16.99 6.51 -16.72
N THR A 180 16.13 5.80 -17.42
CA THR A 180 15.71 4.45 -17.03
C THR A 180 16.64 3.49 -17.75
N VAL A 181 17.33 2.63 -17.01
CA VAL A 181 18.07 1.55 -17.65
C VAL A 181 17.08 0.54 -18.18
N SER A 182 17.38 -0.03 -19.37
CA SER A 182 16.55 -1.07 -19.98
C SER A 182 16.22 -2.16 -18.95
N PRO A 183 14.94 -2.56 -18.82
CA PRO A 183 14.57 -3.64 -17.94
C PRO A 183 15.35 -4.90 -18.27
N GLU A 184 15.92 -5.55 -17.26
CA GLU A 184 16.61 -6.83 -17.43
C GLU A 184 15.80 -7.95 -16.77
N THR A 185 15.63 -9.05 -17.50
CA THR A 185 14.91 -10.23 -17.02
C THR A 185 15.89 -11.23 -16.44
N VAL A 186 15.61 -11.69 -15.22
CA VAL A 186 16.42 -12.74 -14.59
C VAL A 186 16.16 -14.06 -15.28
N SER A 187 17.18 -14.60 -15.95
CA SER A 187 17.14 -15.94 -16.54
C SER A 187 17.40 -17.01 -15.47
N GLY A 188 17.04 -18.27 -15.73
CA GLY A 188 17.22 -19.39 -14.76
C GLY A 188 18.64 -19.59 -14.22
N ASN A 189 19.66 -19.00 -14.86
CA ASN A 189 21.05 -19.04 -14.40
C ASN A 189 21.44 -17.83 -13.52
N GLY A 190 20.57 -16.83 -13.42
CA GLY A 190 20.72 -15.58 -12.67
C GLY A 190 19.95 -15.53 -11.35
N THR A 191 19.09 -16.53 -11.06
CA THR A 191 18.36 -16.64 -9.79
C THR A 191 19.31 -16.55 -8.59
N GLY A 192 19.03 -15.64 -7.65
CA GLY A 192 19.82 -15.44 -6.44
C GLY A 192 21.24 -14.90 -6.66
N LYS A 193 21.53 -14.32 -7.84
CA LYS A 193 22.79 -13.62 -8.11
C LYS A 193 22.58 -12.11 -8.12
N ALA A 194 23.67 -11.37 -7.96
CA ALA A 194 23.66 -9.95 -8.19
C ALA A 194 23.41 -9.66 -9.69
N LEU A 195 22.64 -8.60 -9.96
CA LEU A 195 22.31 -8.14 -11.30
C LEU A 195 23.00 -6.80 -11.54
N THR A 196 23.68 -6.65 -12.68
CA THR A 196 24.54 -5.48 -12.95
C THR A 196 24.03 -4.72 -14.17
N PHE A 197 23.85 -3.42 -14.02
CA PHE A 197 23.40 -2.50 -15.06
C PHE A 197 24.50 -1.50 -15.36
N HIS A 198 24.81 -1.26 -16.63
CA HIS A 198 25.79 -0.24 -17.02
C HIS A 198 25.11 1.10 -17.30
N ILE A 199 25.65 2.17 -16.73
CA ILE A 199 25.25 3.56 -16.96
C ILE A 199 26.37 4.26 -17.72
N ASP A 200 26.10 4.67 -18.96
CA ASP A 200 27.09 5.32 -19.81
C ASP A 200 27.58 6.66 -19.24
N ALA A 201 28.85 7.00 -19.47
CA ALA A 201 29.43 8.29 -19.05
C ALA A 201 28.70 9.54 -19.59
N GLY A 202 27.99 9.39 -20.72
CA GLY A 202 27.14 10.46 -21.27
C GLY A 202 25.99 10.88 -20.34
N VAL A 203 25.50 9.95 -19.51
CA VAL A 203 24.51 10.24 -18.46
C VAL A 203 25.17 10.94 -17.27
N LEU A 204 26.33 10.45 -16.85
CA LEU A 204 27.06 11.00 -15.70
C LEU A 204 27.51 12.45 -15.94
N THR A 205 27.94 12.78 -17.15
CA THR A 205 28.36 14.13 -17.54
C THR A 205 27.19 15.14 -17.59
N ALA A 206 25.96 14.68 -17.82
CA ALA A 206 24.77 15.54 -17.73
C ALA A 206 24.44 15.86 -16.26
N ASP A 207 24.69 14.91 -15.35
CA ASP A 207 24.40 15.04 -13.92
C ASP A 207 25.52 15.74 -13.10
N ALA A 208 26.72 15.84 -13.68
CA ALA A 208 27.83 16.62 -13.13
C ALA A 208 27.52 18.11 -13.30
N GLY A 209 26.72 18.66 -12.37
CA GLY A 209 26.31 20.06 -12.36
C GLY A 209 27.44 21.01 -12.79
N THR A 210 27.13 21.93 -13.70
CA THR A 210 28.04 23.00 -14.11
C THR A 210 28.41 23.82 -12.88
N MET A 211 29.69 23.76 -12.47
CA MET A 211 30.26 24.78 -11.60
C MET A 211 30.49 26.09 -12.36
#